data_AF-A0A6I7PAJ9-F1
#
_entry.id   AF-A0A6I7PAJ9-F1
#
_cell.length_a   1.000
_cell.length_b   1.000
_cell.length_c   1.000
_cell.angle_alpha   90.00
_cell.angle_beta   90.00
_cell.angle_gamma   90.00
#
_symmetry.space_group_name_H-M   'P 1'
#
loop_
_entity.id
_entity.type
_entity.pdbx_description
1 polymer ?
#
loop_
_entity_poly.entity_id
_entity_poly.type
_entity_poly.pdbx_seq_one_letter_code
_entity_poly.pdbx_strand_id
1 'polypeptide(L)'
;MTRASSLRTLQQWRERQRDAAHAALGNAQRTLAAFEAKRKAWRQQIGAEAAPRDGDAPGLALLGWVEAARTREWRGEAEAAQLRLAVREADAAFRAADLALEQLTQLQQRQAARDRQDAARRLQKRVDDLQRGGMLDDAGALS
;
A
#
# COMPACT_ATOMS: atom_id res chain seq x y z
N MET A 1 -15.95 -25.11 8.83
CA MET A 1 -15.81 -23.68 8.45
C MET A 1 -16.58 -23.43 7.16
N THR A 2 -17.43 -22.41 7.10
CA THR A 2 -18.22 -22.08 5.91
C THR A 2 -17.46 -21.13 4.98
N ARG A 3 -17.69 -21.21 3.66
CA ARG A 3 -17.00 -20.38 2.64
C ARG A 3 -17.06 -18.87 2.91
N ALA A 4 -18.16 -18.41 3.51
CA ALA A 4 -18.36 -17.03 3.94
C ALA A 4 -17.42 -16.61 5.09
N SER A 5 -17.12 -17.51 6.03
CA SER A 5 -16.12 -17.25 7.09
C SER A 5 -14.71 -17.10 6.51
N SER A 6 -14.34 -17.91 5.51
CA SER A 6 -13.01 -17.86 4.89
C SER A 6 -12.78 -16.58 4.08
N LEU A 7 -13.80 -16.08 3.36
CA LEU A 7 -13.69 -14.84 2.60
C LEU A 7 -13.55 -13.61 3.50
N ARG A 8 -14.28 -13.57 4.63
CA ARG A 8 -14.16 -12.50 5.62
C ARG A 8 -12.77 -12.48 6.25
N THR A 9 -12.23 -13.65 6.60
CA THR A 9 -10.87 -13.75 7.14
C THR A 9 -9.82 -13.28 6.14
N LEU A 10 -9.96 -13.64 4.86
CA LEU A 10 -9.06 -13.18 3.80
C LEU A 10 -9.14 -11.66 3.60
N GLN A 11 -10.33 -11.09 3.68
CA GLN A 11 -10.53 -9.65 3.55
C GLN A 11 -9.90 -8.88 4.71
N GLN A 12 -10.16 -9.31 5.95
CA GLN A 12 -9.52 -8.73 7.14
C GLN A 12 -7.99 -8.83 7.08
N TRP A 13 -7.46 -9.96 6.58
CA TRP A 13 -6.03 -10.11 6.40
C TRP A 13 -5.46 -9.14 5.36
N ARG A 14 -6.15 -8.95 4.22
CA ARG A 14 -5.75 -7.98 3.19
C ARG A 14 -5.82 -6.54 3.66
N GLU A 15 -6.85 -6.16 4.41
CA GLU A 15 -6.98 -4.83 5.01
C GLU A 15 -5.82 -4.54 5.96
N ARG A 16 -5.46 -5.50 6.83
CA ARG A 16 -4.29 -5.36 7.71
C ARG A 16 -2.99 -5.18 6.94
N GLN A 17 -2.81 -5.87 5.82
CA GLN A 17 -1.62 -5.72 4.96
C GLN A 17 -1.54 -4.32 4.35
N ARG A 18 -2.67 -3.79 3.85
CA ARG A 18 -2.74 -2.43 3.31
C ARG A 18 -2.42 -1.39 4.39
N ASP A 19 -3.02 -1.53 5.58
CA ASP A 19 -2.83 -0.58 6.68
C ASP A 19 -1.38 -0.60 7.19
N ALA A 20 -0.76 -1.79 7.26
CA ALA A 20 0.66 -1.93 7.58
C ALA A 20 1.56 -1.27 6.52
N ALA A 21 1.27 -1.46 5.24
CA ALA A 21 2.01 -0.83 4.15
C ALA A 21 1.86 0.70 4.16
N HIS A 22 0.66 1.22 4.45
CA HIS A 22 0.41 2.65 4.61
C HIS A 22 1.22 3.25 5.77
N ALA A 23 1.25 2.56 6.92
CA ALA A 23 2.06 2.97 8.07
C ALA A 23 3.56 2.97 7.74
N ALA A 24 4.05 1.94 7.02
CA ALA A 24 5.44 1.85 6.58
C ALA A 24 5.82 3.00 5.63
N LEU A 25 4.97 3.32 4.65
CA LEU A 25 5.16 4.46 3.75
C LEU A 25 5.26 5.78 4.52
N GLY A 26 4.32 6.03 5.45
CA GLY A 26 4.34 7.23 6.27
C GLY A 26 5.59 7.33 7.15
N ASN A 27 6.07 6.21 7.71
CA ASN A 27 7.32 6.16 8.46
C ASN A 27 8.54 6.49 7.57
N ALA A 28 8.64 5.87 6.40
CA ALA A 28 9.74 6.10 5.46
C ALA A 28 9.82 7.58 5.01
N GLN A 29 8.67 8.19 4.71
CA GLN A 29 8.59 9.61 4.34
C GLN A 29 9.05 10.53 5.48
N ARG A 30 8.64 10.27 6.73
CA ARG A 30 9.10 11.02 7.90
C ARG A 30 10.60 10.91 8.11
N THR A 31 11.15 9.70 7.96
CA THR A 31 12.59 9.45 8.10
C THR A 31 13.38 10.23 7.04
N LEU A 32 12.96 10.18 5.79
CA LEU A 32 13.59 10.95 4.70
C LEU A 32 13.55 12.45 5.00
N ALA A 33 12.38 12.98 5.39
CA ALA A 33 12.22 14.41 5.69
C ALA A 33 13.12 14.85 6.87
N ALA A 34 13.18 14.06 7.93
CA ALA A 34 14.04 14.34 9.08
C ALA A 34 15.53 14.31 8.71
N PHE A 35 15.92 13.35 7.86
CA PHE A 35 17.29 13.24 7.37
C PHE A 35 17.68 14.45 6.50
N GLU A 36 16.83 14.82 5.53
CA GLU A 36 17.06 15.97 4.66
C GLU A 36 17.13 17.29 5.44
N ALA A 37 16.28 17.44 6.47
CA ALA A 37 16.34 18.60 7.38
C ALA A 37 17.68 18.67 8.14
N LYS A 38 18.15 17.56 8.70
CA LYS A 38 19.48 17.48 9.35
C LYS A 38 20.61 17.82 8.39
N ARG A 39 20.55 17.30 7.15
CA ARG A 39 21.57 17.56 6.14
C ARG A 39 21.61 19.02 5.72
N LYS A 40 20.43 19.65 5.58
CA LYS A 40 20.31 21.08 5.31
C LYS A 40 20.89 21.92 6.45
N ALA A 41 20.57 21.59 7.70
CA ALA A 41 21.10 22.28 8.88
C ALA A 41 22.63 22.17 8.95
N TRP A 42 23.19 21.00 8.68
CA TRP A 42 24.64 20.82 8.62
C TRP A 42 25.30 21.64 7.51
N ARG A 43 24.73 21.70 6.29
CA ARG A 43 25.27 22.57 5.23
C ARG A 43 25.23 24.05 5.62
N GLN A 44 24.18 24.47 6.32
CA GLN A 44 24.07 25.84 6.83
C GLN A 44 25.12 26.13 7.90
N GLN A 45 25.42 25.16 8.78
CA GLN A 45 26.49 25.27 9.77
C GLN A 45 27.86 25.38 9.10
N ILE A 46 28.17 24.53 8.11
CA ILE A 46 29.44 24.64 7.36
C ILE A 46 29.56 25.96 6.60
N GLY A 47 28.47 26.46 6.01
CA GLY A 47 28.48 27.77 5.35
C GLY A 47 28.58 28.96 6.30
N ALA A 48 28.26 28.76 7.59
CA ALA A 48 28.36 29.78 8.64
C ALA A 48 29.67 29.70 9.44
N GLU A 49 30.29 28.53 9.53
CA GLU A 49 31.66 28.38 9.99
C GLU A 49 32.58 29.05 8.97
N ALA A 50 33.20 30.17 9.35
CA ALA A 50 34.26 30.76 8.55
C ALA A 50 35.35 29.70 8.37
N ALA A 51 35.69 29.38 7.12
CA ALA A 51 36.88 28.57 6.85
C ALA A 51 38.06 29.20 7.62
N PRO A 52 38.93 28.40 8.25
CA PRO A 52 40.13 28.91 8.91
C PRO A 52 40.81 29.92 7.97
N ARG A 53 40.98 31.16 8.41
CA ARG A 53 41.68 32.16 7.58
C ARG A 53 43.10 31.63 7.36
N ASP A 54 43.64 31.84 6.16
CA ASP A 54 44.97 31.35 5.74
C ASP A 54 46.13 31.69 6.70
N GLY A 55 45.91 32.59 7.68
CA GLY A 55 46.86 32.91 8.75
C GLY A 55 46.74 32.10 10.06
N ASP A 56 45.62 31.40 10.30
CA ASP A 56 45.31 30.76 11.59
C ASP A 56 45.42 29.24 11.59
N ALA A 57 45.55 28.59 10.42
CA ALA A 57 45.71 27.15 10.30
C ALA A 57 46.73 26.80 9.19
N PRO A 58 47.68 25.87 9.43
CA PRO A 58 48.57 25.41 8.36
C PRO A 58 47.73 24.84 7.21
N GLY A 59 48.07 25.13 5.95
CA GLY A 59 47.24 24.80 4.77
C GLY A 59 46.79 23.33 4.65
N LEU A 60 47.51 22.39 5.29
CA LEU A 60 47.09 20.99 5.44
C LEU A 60 45.81 20.81 6.28
N ALA A 61 45.61 21.61 7.32
CA ALA A 61 44.41 21.58 8.15
C ALA A 61 43.18 22.13 7.41
N LEU A 62 43.36 23.14 6.56
CA LEU A 62 42.30 23.66 5.70
C LEU A 62 41.86 22.61 4.67
N LEU A 63 42.82 21.95 4.02
CA LEU A 63 42.56 20.86 3.07
C LEU A 63 41.85 19.67 3.74
N GLY A 64 42.30 19.26 4.92
CA GLY A 64 41.65 18.20 5.69
C GLY A 64 40.20 18.51 6.10
N TRP A 65 39.91 19.76 6.43
CA TRP A 65 38.56 20.22 6.73
C TRP A 65 37.64 20.16 5.49
N VAL A 66 38.12 20.66 4.34
CA VAL A 66 37.38 20.61 3.07
C VAL A 66 37.10 19.17 2.63
N GLU A 67 38.10 18.29 2.76
CA GLU A 67 37.96 16.88 2.36
C GLU A 67 37.00 16.12 3.29
N ALA A 68 37.03 16.40 4.59
CA ALA A 68 36.08 15.85 5.56
C ALA A 68 34.64 16.33 5.27
N ALA A 69 34.45 17.61 4.96
CA ALA A 69 33.16 18.16 4.57
C ALA A 69 32.62 17.50 3.30
N ARG A 70 33.46 17.38 2.26
CA ARG A 70 33.09 16.73 0.98
C ARG A 70 32.72 15.26 1.17
N THR A 71 33.49 14.53 1.97
CA THR A 71 33.23 13.10 2.27
C THR A 71 31.90 12.92 2.99
N ARG A 72 31.60 13.80 3.95
CA ARG A 72 30.34 13.78 4.70
C ARG A 72 29.14 14.13 3.82
N GLU A 73 29.30 15.09 2.90
CA GLU A 73 28.25 15.40 1.93
C GLU A 73 27.97 14.23 0.98
N TRP A 74 29.02 13.58 0.46
CA TRP A 74 28.87 12.42 -0.41
C TRP A 74 28.16 11.26 0.30
N ARG A 75 28.56 10.93 1.54
CA ARG A 75 27.86 9.92 2.36
C ARG A 75 26.40 10.30 2.60
N GLY A 76 26.15 11.58 2.87
CA GLY A 76 24.79 12.09 3.08
C GLY A 76 23.92 12.04 1.81
N GLU A 77 24.49 12.14 0.60
CA GLU A 77 23.76 11.92 -0.64
C GLU A 77 23.46 10.45 -0.87
N ALA A 78 24.42 9.57 -0.62
CA ALA A 78 24.22 8.13 -0.72
C ALA A 78 23.09 7.65 0.22
N GLU A 79 23.09 8.10 1.48
CA GLU A 79 22.06 7.76 2.45
C GLU A 79 20.68 8.34 2.06
N ALA A 80 20.62 9.58 1.55
CA ALA A 80 19.37 10.14 1.04
C ALA A 80 18.84 9.35 -0.17
N ALA A 81 19.71 8.89 -1.07
CA ALA A 81 19.33 8.06 -2.20
C ALA A 81 18.73 6.72 -1.75
N GLN A 82 19.33 6.08 -0.74
CA GLN A 82 18.78 4.86 -0.13
C GLN A 82 17.42 5.10 0.53
N LEU A 83 17.26 6.20 1.27
CA LEU A 83 15.97 6.55 1.88
C LEU A 83 14.88 6.85 0.84
N ARG A 84 15.23 7.52 -0.27
CA ARG A 84 14.30 7.73 -1.38
C ARG A 84 13.90 6.43 -2.05
N LEU A 85 14.83 5.48 -2.19
CA LEU A 85 14.52 4.14 -2.69
C LEU A 85 13.55 3.43 -1.74
N ALA A 86 13.82 3.44 -0.43
CA ALA A 86 12.93 2.84 0.57
C ALA A 86 11.52 3.44 0.55
N VAL A 87 11.38 4.77 0.35
CA VAL A 87 10.08 5.41 0.17
C VAL A 87 9.36 4.89 -1.08
N ARG A 88 10.07 4.74 -2.20
CA ARG A 88 9.49 4.21 -3.45
C ARG A 88 9.05 2.76 -3.31
N GLU A 89 9.84 1.94 -2.62
CA GLU A 89 9.50 0.54 -2.34
C GLU A 89 8.27 0.42 -1.44
N ALA A 90 8.18 1.26 -0.40
CA ALA A 90 7.01 1.31 0.48
C ALA A 90 5.75 1.80 -0.26
N ASP A 91 5.88 2.78 -1.16
CA ASP A 91 4.76 3.25 -2.00
C ASP A 91 4.28 2.14 -2.96
N ALA A 92 5.21 1.44 -3.61
CA ALA A 92 4.88 0.31 -4.47
C ALA A 92 4.17 -0.81 -3.71
N ALA A 93 4.63 -1.15 -2.49
CA ALA A 93 4.00 -2.14 -1.63
C ALA A 93 2.58 -1.73 -1.22
N PHE A 94 2.38 -0.46 -0.86
CA PHE A 94 1.06 0.08 -0.52
C PHE A 94 0.09 -0.03 -1.70
N ARG A 95 0.49 0.43 -2.89
CA ARG A 95 -0.34 0.33 -4.11
C ARG A 95 -0.69 -1.10 -4.48
N ALA A 96 0.26 -2.03 -4.34
CA ALA A 96 0.02 -3.45 -4.60
C ALA A 96 -1.00 -4.04 -3.61
N ALA A 97 -0.93 -3.66 -2.33
CA ALA A 97 -1.90 -4.09 -1.32
C ALA A 97 -3.30 -3.53 -1.60
N ASP A 98 -3.39 -2.27 -2.01
CA ASP A 98 -4.65 -1.61 -2.34
C ASP A 98 -5.33 -2.25 -3.56
N LEU A 99 -4.58 -2.47 -4.65
CA LEU A 99 -5.06 -3.17 -5.83
C LEU A 99 -5.55 -4.60 -5.51
N ALA A 100 -4.84 -5.32 -4.64
CA ALA A 100 -5.24 -6.66 -4.23
C ALA A 100 -6.59 -6.67 -3.48
N LEU A 101 -6.85 -5.62 -2.68
CA LEU A 101 -8.12 -5.45 -1.98
C LEU A 101 -9.27 -5.13 -2.95
N GLU A 102 -9.02 -4.26 -3.93
CA GLU A 102 -9.98 -3.95 -5.00
C GLU A 102 -10.35 -5.21 -5.80
N GLN A 103 -9.35 -5.99 -6.22
CA GLN A 103 -9.57 -7.25 -6.95
C GLN A 103 -10.38 -8.26 -6.14
N LEU A 104 -10.09 -8.40 -4.84
CA LEU A 104 -10.87 -9.27 -3.96
C LEU A 104 -12.32 -8.82 -3.88
N THR A 105 -12.56 -7.52 -3.75
CA THR A 105 -13.90 -6.93 -3.69
C THR A 105 -14.68 -7.18 -4.99
N GLN A 106 -14.04 -6.99 -6.15
CA GLN A 106 -14.65 -7.29 -7.44
C GLN A 106 -15.01 -8.77 -7.61
N LEU A 107 -14.13 -9.68 -7.16
CA LEU A 107 -14.40 -11.12 -7.18
C LEU A 107 -15.60 -11.48 -6.30
N GLN A 108 -15.69 -10.89 -5.11
CA GLN A 108 -16.84 -11.10 -4.22
C GLN A 108 -18.15 -10.60 -4.84
N GLN A 109 -18.14 -9.44 -5.48
CA GLN A 109 -19.32 -8.90 -6.17
C GLN A 109 -19.77 -9.80 -7.33
N ARG A 110 -18.81 -10.29 -8.15
CA ARG A 110 -19.09 -11.23 -9.24
C ARG A 110 -19.67 -12.54 -8.72
N GLN A 111 -19.14 -13.07 -7.62
CA GLN A 111 -19.66 -14.28 -7.01
C GLN A 111 -21.08 -14.07 -6.47
N ALA A 112 -21.32 -12.98 -5.75
CA ALA A 112 -22.65 -12.64 -5.25
C ALA A 112 -23.67 -12.46 -6.39
N ALA A 113 -23.27 -11.89 -7.53
CA ALA A 113 -24.13 -11.76 -8.70
C ALA A 113 -24.50 -13.13 -9.29
N ARG A 114 -23.54 -14.06 -9.39
CA ARG A 114 -23.80 -15.43 -9.83
C ARG A 114 -24.73 -16.18 -8.88
N ASP A 115 -24.47 -16.09 -7.58
CA ASP A 115 -25.30 -16.76 -6.57
C ASP A 115 -26.76 -16.26 -6.63
N ARG A 116 -26.97 -14.95 -6.86
CA ARG A 116 -28.31 -14.37 -7.08
C ARG A 116 -28.98 -14.89 -8.36
N GLN A 117 -28.23 -14.98 -9.47
CA GLN A 117 -28.75 -15.52 -10.73
C GLN A 117 -29.17 -17.00 -10.57
N ASP A 118 -28.35 -17.81 -9.90
CA ASP A 118 -28.66 -19.21 -9.66
C ASP A 118 -29.87 -19.37 -8.72
N ALA A 119 -29.98 -18.53 -7.69
CA ALA A 119 -31.16 -18.50 -6.82
C ALA A 119 -32.43 -18.11 -7.60
N ALA A 120 -32.37 -17.10 -8.46
CA ALA A 120 -33.48 -16.68 -9.31
C ALA A 120 -33.92 -17.81 -10.26
N ARG A 121 -32.97 -18.51 -10.90
CA ARG A 121 -33.27 -19.67 -11.76
C ARG A 121 -33.94 -20.80 -11.00
N ARG A 122 -33.49 -21.09 -9.76
CA ARG A 122 -34.13 -22.11 -8.91
C ARG A 122 -35.55 -21.73 -8.52
N LEU A 123 -35.79 -20.46 -8.19
CA LEU A 123 -37.12 -19.96 -7.89
C LEU A 123 -38.04 -20.03 -9.12
N GLN A 124 -37.55 -19.61 -10.28
CA GLN A 124 -38.31 -19.68 -11.53
C GLN A 124 -38.72 -21.12 -11.84
N LYS A 125 -37.78 -22.06 -11.77
CA LYS A 125 -38.08 -23.48 -11.98
C LYS A 125 -39.18 -23.98 -11.03
N ARG A 126 -39.12 -23.60 -9.75
CA ARG A 126 -40.15 -23.98 -8.77
C ARG A 126 -41.52 -23.38 -9.10
N VAL A 127 -41.56 -22.14 -9.59
CA VAL A 127 -42.82 -21.51 -10.05
C VAL A 127 -43.39 -22.28 -11.24
N ASP A 128 -42.56 -22.59 -12.24
CA ASP A 128 -42.99 -23.33 -13.44
C ASP A 128 -43.48 -24.76 -13.09
N ASP A 129 -42.83 -25.42 -12.13
CA ASP A 129 -43.23 -26.75 -11.66
C ASP A 129 -44.58 -26.70 -10.90
N LEU A 130 -44.82 -25.67 -10.09
CA LEU A 130 -46.10 -25.46 -9.39
C LEU A 130 -47.25 -25.13 -10.35
N GLN A 131 -47.00 -24.26 -11.35
CA GLN A 131 -47.99 -23.94 -12.37
C GLN A 131 -48.41 -25.17 -13.17
N ARG A 132 -47.44 -26.04 -13.51
CA ARG A 132 -47.74 -27.32 -14.20
C ARG A 132 -48.50 -28.31 -13.33
N GLY A 133 -48.21 -28.37 -12.03
CA GLY A 133 -48.94 -29.21 -11.07
C GLY A 133 -50.41 -28.77 -10.93
N GLY A 134 -50.66 -27.47 -10.73
CA GLY A 134 -52.02 -26.93 -10.61
C GLY A 134 -52.87 -27.09 -11.86
N MET A 135 -52.29 -26.98 -13.06
CA MET A 135 -53.01 -27.27 -14.32
C MET A 135 -53.46 -28.73 -14.45
N LEU A 136 -52.73 -29.69 -13.85
CA LEU A 136 -53.13 -31.09 -13.87
C LEU A 136 -54.29 -31.36 -12.90
N ASP A 137 -54.31 -30.68 -11.76
CA ASP A 137 -55.40 -30.78 -10.78
C ASP A 137 -56.71 -30.16 -11.31
N ASP A 138 -56.64 -29.02 -12.01
CA ASP A 138 -57.81 -28.39 -12.65
C ASP A 138 -58.35 -29.21 -13.84
N ALA A 139 -57.48 -29.90 -14.59
CA ALA A 139 -57.89 -30.77 -15.69
C ALA A 139 -58.56 -32.08 -15.20
N GLY A 140 -58.14 -32.58 -14.02
CA GLY A 140 -58.74 -33.76 -13.39
C GLY A 140 -60.10 -33.50 -12.73
N ALA A 141 -60.39 -32.25 -12.34
CA ALA A 141 -61.68 -31.86 -11.76
C ALA A 141 -62.79 -31.63 -12.81
N LEU A 142 -62.44 -31.64 -14.11
CA LEU A 142 -63.37 -31.42 -15.24
C LEU A 142 -63.69 -32.70 -16.03
N SER A 143 -63.28 -33.89 -15.56
CA SER A 143 -63.68 -35.21 -16.11
C SER A 143 -64.56 -35.95 -15.11
#